data_AF-A0A1N7PZZ6-F1
#
_entry.id   AF-A0A1N7PZZ6-F1
#
_cell.length_a   1.000
_cell.length_b   1.000
_cell.length_c   1.000
_cell.angle_alpha   90.00
_cell.angle_beta   90.00
_cell.angle_gamma   90.00
#
_symmetry.space_group_name_H-M   'P 1'
#
loop_
_entity.id
_entity.type
_entity.pdbx_description
1 polymer ?
#
loop_
_entity_poly.entity_id
_entity_poly.type
_entity_poly.pdbx_seq_one_letter_code
_entity_poly.pdbx_strand_id
1 'polypeptide(L)'
;MKRTILNKELWYSFIAIVKYIPKAIITPQVDGMLFYTPQKQAEFRARVQSITPDSRRVWGTMSVAQMIHHLSLSLGGALGYFTLFDESYWLSRTLFKWILVDFFPEQPKGLRMPLNFIIPHDQSFDFGMEKNLLLDILEKAWATPTEDWGPHPMFGKMSSKQWGKLALIHVDYHLRQFNA
;
A
#
# COMPACT_ATOMS: atom_id res chain seq x y z
N MET A 1 -2.14 -27.08 -0.26
CA MET A 1 -1.21 -26.06 0.29
C MET A 1 -1.72 -24.62 0.13
N LYS A 2 -2.12 -24.16 -1.08
CA LYS A 2 -2.59 -22.76 -1.31
C LYS A 2 -3.83 -22.34 -0.49
N ARG A 3 -4.85 -23.20 -0.33
CA ARG A 3 -6.08 -22.89 0.45
C ARG A 3 -5.80 -22.64 1.93
N THR A 4 -4.85 -23.36 2.52
CA THR A 4 -4.51 -23.23 3.95
C THR A 4 -3.76 -21.92 4.23
N ILE A 5 -2.88 -21.51 3.31
CA ILE A 5 -2.19 -20.22 3.37
C ILE A 5 -3.20 -19.08 3.24
N LEU A 6 -4.10 -19.15 2.25
CA LEU A 6 -5.17 -18.16 2.06
C LEU A 6 -5.99 -17.95 3.33
N ASN A 7 -6.43 -19.04 3.98
CA ASN A 7 -7.21 -18.94 5.22
C ASN A 7 -6.42 -18.30 6.37
N LYS A 8 -5.12 -18.52 6.43
CA LYS A 8 -4.24 -17.96 7.47
C LYS A 8 -4.01 -16.46 7.26
N GLU A 9 -3.74 -16.01 6.03
CA GLU A 9 -3.53 -14.58 5.74
C GLU A 9 -4.81 -13.75 5.92
N LEU A 10 -5.95 -14.32 5.54
CA LEU A 10 -7.26 -13.73 5.81
C LEU A 10 -7.53 -13.61 7.32
N TRP A 11 -7.21 -14.64 8.11
CA TRP A 11 -7.39 -14.62 9.56
C TRP A 11 -6.51 -13.57 10.26
N TYR A 12 -5.25 -13.44 9.85
CA TYR A 12 -4.38 -12.38 10.39
C TYR A 12 -4.89 -10.99 10.04
N SER A 13 -5.35 -10.79 8.81
CA SER A 13 -5.92 -9.51 8.39
C SER A 13 -7.20 -9.19 9.16
N PHE A 14 -8.07 -10.19 9.41
CA PHE A 14 -9.25 -10.02 10.27
C PHE A 14 -8.87 -9.55 11.68
N ILE A 15 -7.89 -10.20 12.31
CA ILE A 15 -7.40 -9.80 13.65
C ILE A 15 -6.86 -8.36 13.62
N ALA A 16 -6.08 -7.99 12.59
CA ALA A 16 -5.54 -6.64 12.44
C ALA A 16 -6.65 -5.58 12.31
N ILE A 17 -7.68 -5.86 11.51
CA ILE A 17 -8.85 -4.99 11.35
C ILE A 17 -9.56 -4.80 12.69
N VAL A 18 -9.94 -5.88 13.37
CA VAL A 18 -10.69 -5.82 14.64
C VAL A 18 -9.91 -5.05 15.71
N LYS A 19 -8.60 -5.28 15.82
CA LYS A 19 -7.74 -4.57 16.78
C LYS A 19 -7.63 -3.07 16.51
N TYR A 20 -7.79 -2.63 15.26
CA TYR A 20 -7.63 -1.23 14.88
C TYR A 20 -8.92 -0.41 15.01
N ILE A 21 -10.10 -1.03 15.00
CA ILE A 21 -11.40 -0.34 15.05
C ILE A 21 -11.49 0.71 16.18
N PRO A 22 -11.11 0.43 17.44
CA PRO A 22 -11.19 1.44 18.50
C PRO A 22 -10.34 2.68 18.22
N LYS A 23 -9.15 2.51 17.62
CA LYS A 23 -8.28 3.61 17.23
C LYS A 23 -8.86 4.39 16.05
N ALA A 24 -9.45 3.70 15.08
CA ALA A 24 -10.02 4.32 13.88
C ALA A 24 -11.14 5.32 14.22
N ILE A 25 -11.94 5.06 15.27
CA ILE A 25 -13.04 5.92 15.71
C ILE A 25 -12.55 7.29 16.20
N ILE A 26 -11.39 7.32 16.88
CA ILE A 26 -10.86 8.54 17.51
C ILE A 26 -9.78 9.24 16.68
N THR A 27 -9.27 8.58 15.64
CA THR A 27 -8.19 9.12 14.80
C THR A 27 -8.79 10.00 13.70
N PRO A 28 -8.32 11.26 13.53
CA PRO A 28 -8.82 12.13 12.48
C PRO A 28 -8.69 11.51 11.08
N GLN A 29 -9.69 11.74 10.24
CA GLN A 29 -9.67 11.29 8.85
C GLN A 29 -8.65 12.06 8.02
N VAL A 30 -8.08 11.38 7.03
CA VAL A 30 -7.18 11.97 6.05
C VAL A 30 -7.94 12.19 4.74
N ASP A 31 -7.80 13.38 4.16
CA ASP A 31 -8.33 13.64 2.83
C ASP A 31 -7.42 13.02 1.76
N GLY A 32 -7.99 12.13 0.96
CA GLY A 32 -7.28 11.45 -0.12
C GLY A 32 -6.71 12.39 -1.18
N MET A 33 -7.31 13.58 -1.35
CA MET A 33 -6.80 14.56 -2.31
C MET A 33 -5.43 15.13 -1.92
N LEU A 34 -5.01 15.00 -0.65
CA LEU A 34 -3.70 15.43 -0.19
C LEU A 34 -2.56 14.72 -0.94
N PHE A 35 -2.78 13.48 -1.41
CA PHE A 35 -1.78 12.71 -2.16
C PHE A 35 -1.23 13.46 -3.37
N TYR A 36 -2.09 14.23 -4.03
CA TYR A 36 -1.78 14.92 -5.28
C TYR A 36 -1.26 16.35 -5.06
N THR A 37 -1.14 16.81 -3.82
CA THR A 37 -0.65 18.17 -3.52
C THR A 37 0.88 18.24 -3.65
N PRO A 38 1.45 19.32 -4.21
CA PRO A 38 2.91 19.46 -4.34
C PRO A 38 3.67 19.27 -3.03
N GLN A 39 3.09 19.73 -1.91
CA GLN A 39 3.67 19.61 -0.57
C GLN A 39 3.80 18.14 -0.17
N LYS A 40 2.75 17.34 -0.37
CA LYS A 40 2.79 15.92 -0.03
C LYS A 40 3.69 15.11 -0.97
N GLN A 41 3.72 15.46 -2.24
CA GLN A 41 4.65 14.85 -3.22
C GLN A 41 6.11 15.11 -2.80
N ALA A 42 6.45 16.35 -2.45
CA ALA A 42 7.78 16.71 -1.97
C ALA A 42 8.14 15.97 -0.67
N GLU A 43 7.21 15.87 0.28
CA GLU A 43 7.39 15.11 1.52
C GLU A 43 7.68 13.63 1.23
N PHE A 44 6.84 12.95 0.45
CA PHE A 44 7.06 11.53 0.13
C PHE A 44 8.36 11.30 -0.64
N ARG A 45 8.72 12.19 -1.57
CA ARG A 45 10.01 12.12 -2.27
C ARG A 45 11.18 12.21 -1.30
N ALA A 46 11.16 13.17 -0.38
CA ALA A 46 12.21 13.34 0.62
C ALA A 46 12.32 12.12 1.56
N ARG A 47 11.18 11.57 2.00
CA ARG A 47 11.15 10.38 2.86
C ARG A 47 11.64 9.12 2.14
N VAL A 48 11.26 8.90 0.87
CA VAL A 48 11.81 7.79 0.07
C VAL A 48 13.32 7.99 -0.13
N GLN A 49 13.77 9.22 -0.37
CA GLN A 49 15.19 9.54 -0.54
C GLN A 49 16.02 9.32 0.73
N SER A 50 15.47 9.51 1.92
CA SER A 50 16.18 9.31 3.20
C SER A 50 16.44 7.83 3.53
N ILE A 51 15.71 6.91 2.89
CA ILE A 51 15.91 5.47 3.07
C ILE A 51 17.26 5.04 2.46
N THR A 52 17.97 4.19 3.20
CA THR A 52 19.27 3.62 2.82
C THR A 52 19.22 2.08 2.82
N PRO A 53 20.20 1.39 2.22
CA PRO A 53 20.29 -0.07 2.31
C PRO A 53 20.34 -0.61 3.76
N ASP A 54 20.85 0.19 4.70
CA ASP A 54 20.98 -0.17 6.11
C ASP A 54 19.77 0.20 6.96
N SER A 55 18.74 0.83 6.37
CA SER A 55 17.51 1.21 7.08
C SER A 55 16.85 -0.03 7.69
N ARG A 56 16.76 -0.05 9.03
CA ARG A 56 16.19 -1.18 9.79
C ARG A 56 14.70 -0.99 9.99
N ARG A 57 13.94 -2.05 9.73
CA ARG A 57 12.50 -2.10 10.04
C ARG A 57 12.26 -2.02 11.54
N VAL A 58 11.21 -1.31 11.94
CA VAL A 58 10.69 -1.23 13.32
C VAL A 58 9.65 -2.32 13.58
N TRP A 59 8.90 -2.72 12.55
CA TRP A 59 7.95 -3.84 12.61
C TRP A 59 7.91 -4.61 11.29
N GLY A 60 7.17 -5.71 11.26
CA GLY A 60 7.02 -6.56 10.08
C GLY A 60 8.26 -7.39 9.76
N THR A 61 8.29 -7.98 8.58
CA THR A 61 9.31 -8.98 8.18
C THR A 61 10.06 -8.64 6.91
N MET A 62 9.58 -7.70 6.10
CA MET A 62 10.23 -7.32 4.85
C MET A 62 11.59 -6.65 5.12
N SER A 63 12.59 -6.98 4.32
CA SER A 63 13.80 -6.15 4.18
C SER A 63 13.43 -4.79 3.57
N VAL A 64 14.35 -3.83 3.63
CA VAL A 64 14.09 -2.49 3.07
C VAL A 64 13.83 -2.56 1.56
N ALA A 65 14.61 -3.36 0.81
CA ALA A 65 14.41 -3.54 -0.63
C ALA A 65 13.08 -4.24 -0.94
N GLN A 66 12.68 -5.25 -0.14
CA GLN A 66 11.37 -5.90 -0.27
C GLN A 66 10.21 -4.92 0.00
N MET A 67 10.34 -4.03 0.99
CA MET A 67 9.33 -3.02 1.28
C MET A 67 9.18 -2.00 0.13
N ILE A 68 10.29 -1.55 -0.44
CA ILE A 68 10.26 -0.63 -1.58
C ILE A 68 9.58 -1.31 -2.78
N HIS A 69 9.95 -2.55 -3.08
CA HIS A 69 9.30 -3.34 -4.13
C HIS A 69 7.79 -3.52 -3.87
N HIS A 70 7.40 -3.79 -2.62
CA HIS A 70 5.99 -3.90 -2.21
C HIS A 70 5.19 -2.62 -2.49
N LEU A 71 5.76 -1.44 -2.19
CA LEU A 71 5.15 -0.16 -2.53
C LEU A 71 5.03 0.02 -4.05
N SER A 72 6.07 -0.37 -4.80
CA SER A 72 6.06 -0.34 -6.28
C SER A 72 4.92 -1.21 -6.83
N LEU A 73 4.73 -2.44 -6.34
CA LEU A 73 3.62 -3.32 -6.77
C LEU A 73 2.25 -2.66 -6.56
N SER A 74 2.07 -1.98 -5.43
CA SER A 74 0.77 -1.42 -5.04
C SER A 74 0.25 -0.36 -6.01
N LEU A 75 1.09 0.60 -6.40
CA LEU A 75 0.71 1.65 -7.35
C LEU A 75 1.00 1.24 -8.79
N GLY A 76 2.13 0.57 -9.02
CA GLY A 76 2.58 0.16 -10.35
C GLY A 76 1.63 -0.82 -11.02
N GLY A 77 0.90 -1.66 -10.27
CA GLY A 77 -0.13 -2.53 -10.82
C GLY A 77 -1.27 -1.77 -11.50
N ALA A 78 -1.73 -0.67 -10.89
CA ALA A 78 -2.77 0.17 -11.47
C ALA A 78 -2.24 1.05 -12.63
N LEU A 79 -0.94 1.36 -12.61
CA LEU A 79 -0.28 2.19 -13.63
C LEU A 79 0.33 1.39 -14.78
N GLY A 80 0.16 0.06 -14.80
CA GLY A 80 0.61 -0.81 -15.90
C GLY A 80 2.07 -1.26 -15.85
N TYR A 81 2.79 -1.00 -14.76
CA TYR A 81 4.16 -1.51 -14.56
C TYR A 81 4.18 -3.01 -14.26
N PHE A 82 3.12 -3.51 -13.61
CA PHE A 82 3.00 -4.91 -13.21
C PHE A 82 1.67 -5.49 -13.68
N THR A 83 1.71 -6.72 -14.19
CA THR A 83 0.49 -7.49 -14.47
C THR A 83 0.07 -8.23 -13.21
N LEU A 84 -1.00 -7.77 -12.56
CA LEU A 84 -1.56 -8.37 -11.35
C LEU A 84 -2.91 -9.00 -11.68
N PHE A 85 -3.20 -10.16 -11.09
CA PHE A 85 -4.48 -10.83 -11.30
C PHE A 85 -5.57 -10.20 -10.45
N ASP A 86 -6.82 -10.20 -10.94
CA ASP A 86 -7.96 -9.73 -10.17
C ASP A 86 -8.23 -10.68 -8.98
N GLU A 87 -8.12 -10.15 -7.77
CA GLU A 87 -8.46 -10.84 -6.51
C GLU A 87 -9.82 -10.43 -5.99
N SER A 88 -10.50 -9.50 -6.65
CA SER A 88 -11.66 -8.85 -6.11
C SER A 88 -12.93 -9.69 -6.25
N TYR A 89 -13.76 -9.60 -5.23
CA TYR A 89 -15.07 -10.24 -5.13
C TYR A 89 -16.05 -9.26 -4.48
N TRP A 90 -17.33 -9.61 -4.43
CA TRP A 90 -18.37 -8.67 -3.99
C TRP A 90 -18.07 -8.01 -2.63
N LEU A 91 -17.69 -8.79 -1.61
CA LEU A 91 -17.33 -8.27 -0.29
C LEU A 91 -16.06 -7.41 -0.30
N SER A 92 -15.06 -7.73 -1.15
CA SER A 92 -13.84 -6.94 -1.20
C SER A 92 -14.08 -5.57 -1.86
N ARG A 93 -14.89 -5.53 -2.91
CA ARG A 93 -15.29 -4.30 -3.62
C ARG A 93 -16.26 -3.42 -2.82
N THR A 94 -16.89 -3.96 -1.77
CA THR A 94 -17.88 -3.27 -0.92
C THR A 94 -17.35 -3.11 0.50
N LEU A 95 -17.57 -4.09 1.37
CA LEU A 95 -17.28 -4.03 2.80
C LEU A 95 -15.80 -3.75 3.09
N PHE A 96 -14.87 -4.48 2.46
CA PHE A 96 -13.44 -4.27 2.76
C PHE A 96 -12.91 -2.96 2.20
N LYS A 97 -13.38 -2.53 1.01
CA LYS A 97 -13.06 -1.19 0.50
C LYS A 97 -13.57 -0.11 1.45
N TRP A 98 -14.82 -0.23 1.92
CA TRP A 98 -15.37 0.71 2.88
C TRP A 98 -14.58 0.74 4.19
N ILE A 99 -14.25 -0.41 4.78
CA ILE A 99 -13.47 -0.47 6.03
C ILE A 99 -12.06 0.10 5.83
N LEU A 100 -11.32 -0.43 4.85
CA LEU A 100 -9.86 -0.22 4.72
C LEU A 100 -9.51 1.09 4.01
N VAL A 101 -10.40 1.62 3.17
CA VAL A 101 -10.17 2.87 2.42
C VAL A 101 -11.03 3.99 2.97
N ASP A 102 -12.35 3.81 3.07
CA ASP A 102 -13.24 4.93 3.40
C ASP A 102 -13.26 5.22 4.92
N PHE A 103 -13.29 4.20 5.78
CA PHE A 103 -13.42 4.33 7.22
C PHE A 103 -12.07 4.48 7.94
N PHE A 104 -11.07 3.65 7.64
CA PHE A 104 -9.80 3.71 8.35
C PHE A 104 -8.97 4.95 7.94
N PRO A 105 -8.49 5.74 8.92
CA PRO A 105 -7.66 6.92 8.63
C PRO A 105 -6.19 6.58 8.40
N GLU A 106 -5.73 5.40 8.85
CA GLU A 106 -4.38 4.88 8.59
C GLU A 106 -4.45 3.37 8.31
N GLN A 107 -3.38 2.82 7.72
CA GLN A 107 -3.27 1.39 7.51
C GLN A 107 -3.02 0.65 8.84
N PRO A 108 -3.84 -0.36 9.19
CA PRO A 108 -3.61 -1.16 10.38
C PRO A 108 -2.38 -2.06 10.24
N LYS A 109 -1.65 -2.23 11.34
CA LYS A 109 -0.46 -3.10 11.38
C LYS A 109 -0.86 -4.56 11.21
N GLY A 110 -0.18 -5.26 10.30
CA GLY A 110 -0.33 -6.70 10.12
C GLY A 110 -1.41 -7.11 9.12
N LEU A 111 -1.92 -6.19 8.29
CA LEU A 111 -2.65 -6.58 7.09
C LEU A 111 -1.76 -7.40 6.16
N ARG A 112 -2.35 -8.44 5.55
CA ARG A 112 -1.67 -9.36 4.63
C ARG A 112 -2.50 -9.61 3.37
N MET A 113 -3.17 -8.55 2.91
CA MET A 113 -3.97 -8.53 1.69
C MET A 113 -3.66 -7.23 0.91
N PRO A 114 -3.81 -7.26 -0.43
CA PRO A 114 -4.05 -8.42 -1.29
C PRO A 114 -2.86 -9.40 -1.37
N LEU A 115 -3.10 -10.59 -1.92
CA LEU A 115 -2.09 -11.64 -2.07
C LEU A 115 -1.03 -11.30 -3.12
N ASN A 116 -1.41 -10.56 -4.17
CA ASN A 116 -0.55 -10.04 -5.23
C ASN A 116 0.63 -9.23 -4.65
N PHE A 117 0.48 -8.67 -3.45
CA PHE A 117 1.51 -7.84 -2.83
C PHE A 117 2.36 -8.62 -1.81
N ILE A 118 2.11 -9.91 -1.60
CA ILE A 118 2.91 -10.73 -0.68
C ILE A 118 4.26 -11.05 -1.33
N ILE A 119 5.33 -10.61 -0.67
CA ILE A 119 6.70 -10.89 -1.08
C ILE A 119 7.21 -12.12 -0.32
N PRO A 120 7.62 -13.20 -1.02
CA PRO A 120 8.32 -14.34 -0.42
C PRO A 120 9.57 -13.91 0.36
N HIS A 121 9.80 -14.54 1.51
CA HIS A 121 10.91 -14.17 2.41
C HIS A 121 12.30 -14.33 1.77
N ASP A 122 12.45 -15.31 0.89
CA ASP A 122 13.68 -15.64 0.17
C ASP A 122 13.90 -14.78 -1.08
N GLN A 123 12.91 -13.97 -1.50
CA GLN A 123 13.06 -13.09 -2.64
C GLN A 123 13.91 -11.87 -2.30
N SER A 124 14.99 -11.66 -3.06
CA SER A 124 15.89 -10.51 -2.93
C SER A 124 15.71 -9.52 -4.09
N PHE A 125 15.88 -8.24 -3.79
CA PHE A 125 15.84 -7.16 -4.77
C PHE A 125 17.06 -6.25 -4.62
N ASP A 126 17.48 -5.64 -5.71
CA ASP A 126 18.50 -4.60 -5.68
C ASP A 126 17.91 -3.29 -5.15
N PHE A 127 18.48 -2.78 -4.06
CA PHE A 127 17.95 -1.59 -3.40
C PHE A 127 17.93 -0.35 -4.30
N GLY A 128 18.98 -0.13 -5.09
CA GLY A 128 19.11 1.05 -5.93
C GLY A 128 18.09 1.05 -7.07
N MET A 129 17.92 -0.11 -7.73
CA MET A 129 16.93 -0.28 -8.79
C MET A 129 15.50 -0.13 -8.26
N GLU A 130 15.16 -0.76 -7.13
CA GLU A 130 13.82 -0.65 -6.55
C GLU A 130 13.50 0.78 -6.08
N LYS A 131 14.48 1.49 -5.50
CA LYS A 131 14.28 2.87 -5.05
C LYS A 131 13.99 3.80 -6.22
N ASN A 132 14.72 3.66 -7.32
CA ASN A 132 14.46 4.44 -8.54
C ASN A 132 13.09 4.08 -9.14
N LEU A 133 12.76 2.79 -9.21
CA LEU A 133 11.46 2.33 -9.71
C LEU A 133 10.28 2.90 -8.90
N LEU A 134 10.38 2.90 -7.57
CA LEU A 134 9.33 3.46 -6.71
C LEU A 134 9.15 4.96 -6.96
N LEU A 135 10.26 5.71 -7.08
CA LEU A 135 10.20 7.14 -7.40
C LEU A 135 9.54 7.38 -8.75
N ASP A 136 9.91 6.63 -9.79
CA ASP A 136 9.32 6.74 -11.12
C ASP A 136 7.81 6.43 -11.11
N ILE A 137 7.39 5.38 -10.37
CA ILE A 137 5.97 5.03 -10.22
C ILE A 137 5.21 6.13 -9.48
N LEU A 138 5.80 6.76 -8.46
CA LEU A 138 5.16 7.88 -7.76
C LEU A 138 5.01 9.11 -8.67
N GLU A 139 6.04 9.46 -9.44
CA GLU A 139 5.93 10.55 -10.43
C GLU A 139 4.86 10.23 -11.47
N LYS A 140 4.81 8.99 -11.96
CA LYS A 140 3.77 8.55 -12.90
C LYS A 140 2.38 8.62 -12.28
N ALA A 141 2.23 8.24 -11.01
CA ALA A 141 0.98 8.35 -10.27
C ALA A 141 0.51 9.80 -10.17
N TRP A 142 1.40 10.73 -9.88
CA TRP A 142 1.07 12.15 -9.73
C TRP A 142 0.78 12.85 -11.06
N ALA A 143 1.41 12.40 -12.15
CA ALA A 143 1.24 12.97 -13.48
C ALA A 143 0.08 12.38 -14.29
N THR A 144 -0.48 11.23 -13.87
CA THR A 144 -1.52 10.51 -14.63
C THR A 144 -2.88 10.69 -13.96
N PRO A 145 -3.91 11.21 -14.67
CA PRO A 145 -5.28 11.26 -14.17
C PRO A 145 -5.73 9.88 -13.69
N THR A 146 -6.41 9.83 -12.54
CA THR A 146 -6.82 8.56 -11.91
C THR A 146 -7.83 7.76 -12.72
N GLU A 147 -8.49 8.41 -13.69
CA GLU A 147 -9.41 7.82 -14.65
C GLU A 147 -8.71 6.86 -15.60
N ASP A 148 -7.41 7.10 -15.86
CA ASP A 148 -6.56 6.28 -16.71
C ASP A 148 -5.88 5.14 -15.94
N TRP A 149 -6.09 5.05 -14.61
CA TRP A 149 -5.56 3.97 -13.80
C TRP A 149 -6.40 2.70 -13.97
N GLY A 150 -5.73 1.55 -14.01
CA GLY A 150 -6.36 0.25 -13.93
C GLY A 150 -7.07 0.02 -12.58
N PRO A 151 -7.93 -1.02 -12.49
CA PRO A 151 -8.60 -1.37 -11.25
C PRO A 151 -7.61 -1.84 -10.18
N HIS A 152 -7.89 -1.56 -8.91
CA HIS A 152 -7.13 -2.12 -7.80
C HIS A 152 -7.39 -3.65 -7.72
N PRO A 153 -6.36 -4.51 -7.58
CA PRO A 153 -6.54 -5.97 -7.58
C PRO A 153 -7.55 -6.49 -6.55
N MET A 154 -7.68 -5.83 -5.39
CA MET A 154 -8.64 -6.22 -4.35
C MET A 154 -9.95 -5.44 -4.37
N PHE A 155 -9.89 -4.16 -4.78
CA PHE A 155 -10.97 -3.20 -4.53
C PHE A 155 -11.73 -2.81 -5.81
N GLY A 156 -11.24 -3.24 -6.97
CA GLY A 156 -11.78 -2.91 -8.27
C GLY A 156 -11.64 -1.41 -8.56
N LYS A 157 -12.67 -0.84 -9.18
CA LYS A 157 -12.72 0.60 -9.49
C LYS A 157 -12.75 1.43 -8.20
N MET A 158 -11.92 2.46 -8.17
CA MET A 158 -11.79 3.43 -7.09
C MET A 158 -11.89 4.85 -7.64
N SER A 159 -12.43 5.77 -6.85
CA SER A 159 -12.39 7.20 -7.19
C SER A 159 -11.01 7.80 -6.94
N SER A 160 -10.74 9.00 -7.46
CA SER A 160 -9.47 9.72 -7.24
C SER A 160 -9.18 9.92 -5.75
N LYS A 161 -10.21 10.24 -4.96
CA LYS A 161 -10.12 10.39 -3.50
C LYS A 161 -9.81 9.06 -2.82
N GLN A 162 -10.40 7.96 -3.25
CA GLN A 162 -10.12 6.63 -2.69
C GLN A 162 -8.70 6.17 -3.03
N TRP A 163 -8.27 6.35 -4.28
CA TRP A 163 -6.89 6.06 -4.70
C TRP A 163 -5.88 6.88 -3.92
N GLY A 164 -6.10 8.19 -3.82
CA GLY A 164 -5.22 9.09 -3.09
C GLY A 164 -5.16 8.74 -1.60
N LYS A 165 -6.31 8.43 -0.97
CA LYS A 165 -6.34 8.01 0.44
C LYS A 165 -5.60 6.70 0.66
N LEU A 166 -5.83 5.69 -0.17
CA LEU A 166 -5.13 4.40 -0.08
C LEU A 166 -3.62 4.58 -0.26
N ALA A 167 -3.20 5.35 -1.27
CA ALA A 167 -1.79 5.63 -1.52
C ALA A 167 -1.13 6.35 -0.33
N LEU A 168 -1.78 7.38 0.22
CA LEU A 168 -1.31 8.12 1.39
C LEU A 168 -1.04 7.20 2.58
N ILE A 169 -2.07 6.46 3.01
CA ILE A 169 -1.98 5.66 4.23
C ILE A 169 -1.02 4.48 4.06
N HIS A 170 -0.90 3.94 2.83
CA HIS A 170 -0.04 2.81 2.54
C HIS A 170 1.44 3.20 2.46
N VAL A 171 1.75 4.26 1.70
CA VAL A 171 3.11 4.80 1.61
C VAL A 171 3.56 5.27 2.99
N ASP A 172 2.75 6.04 3.70
CA ASP A 172 3.10 6.51 5.04
C ASP A 172 3.34 5.37 6.03
N TYR A 173 2.53 4.31 5.99
CA TYR A 173 2.69 3.13 6.83
C TYR A 173 4.06 2.47 6.65
N HIS A 174 4.48 2.25 5.40
CA HIS A 174 5.73 1.58 5.10
C HIS A 174 6.96 2.47 5.26
N LEU A 175 6.84 3.78 5.03
CA LEU A 175 7.92 4.71 5.36
C LEU A 175 8.15 4.77 6.88
N ARG A 176 7.09 4.88 7.69
CA ARG A 176 7.20 4.80 9.16
C ARG A 176 7.71 3.45 9.64
N GLN A 177 7.44 2.36 8.93
CA GLN A 177 8.01 1.05 9.25
C GLN A 177 9.53 1.07 9.26
N PHE A 178 10.17 1.99 8.54
CA PHE A 178 11.62 2.15 8.44
C PHE A 178 12.12 3.49 9.00
N ASN A 179 11.32 4.16 9.84
CA ASN A 179 11.61 5.48 10.41
C ASN A 179 11.91 6.58 9.37
N ALA A 180 11.35 6.45 8.17
CA ALA A 180 11.39 7.47 7.13
C ALA A 180 10.14 8.35 7.16
#